data_AF-A0A7C3KEN5-F1
#
_entry.id   AF-A0A7C3KEN5-F1
#
_cell.length_a   1.000
_cell.length_b   1.000
_cell.length_c   1.000
_cell.angle_alpha   90.00
_cell.angle_beta   90.00
_cell.angle_gamma   90.00
#
_symmetry.space_group_name_H-M   'P 1'
#
loop_
_entity.id
_entity.type
_entity.pdbx_description
1 polymer ?
#
loop_
_entity_poly.entity_id
_entity_poly.type
_entity_poly.pdbx_seq_one_letter_code
_entity_poly.pdbx_strand_id
1 'polypeptide(L)'
;MSNFEFGIAGQYQALAALEAIVEGYSYLGFRVYRTRNGLRYLCTTTAFDPVNRQTQRLMHNLYVDPLYARLCRFQSTFRARLTPKPWRVDSAQYTNRFVHDRITGMVLPEANPYTVCHLIEIIGLPTIRPEFEPLITLHDAYCRVSRLGLALA
;
A
#
# COMPACT_ATOMS: atom_id res chain seq x y z
N MET A 1 17.77 -18.57 2.39
CA MET A 1 17.10 -17.25 2.41
C MET A 1 15.61 -17.52 2.39
N SER A 2 14.97 -17.51 3.55
CA SER A 2 13.57 -17.88 3.74
C SER A 2 12.66 -16.83 3.09
N ASN A 3 12.08 -17.18 1.93
CA ASN A 3 10.89 -16.52 1.44
C ASN A 3 9.79 -16.75 2.48
N PHE A 4 9.57 -15.78 3.36
CA PHE A 4 8.38 -15.74 4.19
C PHE A 4 7.22 -15.54 3.22
N GLU A 5 6.60 -16.64 2.80
CA GLU A 5 5.23 -16.62 2.31
C GLU A 5 4.40 -16.01 3.43
N PHE A 6 4.09 -14.73 3.31
CA PHE A 6 2.97 -14.14 4.04
C PHE A 6 1.71 -14.77 3.43
N GLY A 7 1.48 -16.03 3.81
CA GLY A 7 0.43 -16.88 3.30
C GLY A 7 -0.93 -16.31 3.65
N ILE A 8 -1.97 -16.93 3.09
CA ILE A 8 -3.37 -16.55 3.30
C ILE A 8 -3.70 -16.40 4.81
N ALA A 9 -3.17 -17.28 5.67
CA ALA A 9 -3.35 -17.20 7.12
C ALA A 9 -2.79 -15.91 7.74
N GLY A 10 -1.62 -15.45 7.31
CA GLY A 10 -1.04 -14.19 7.80
C GLY A 10 -1.87 -12.98 7.37
N GLN A 11 -2.48 -13.02 6.18
CA GLN A 11 -3.37 -11.95 5.72
C GLN A 11 -4.64 -11.88 6.57
N TYR A 12 -5.26 -13.02 6.86
CA TYR A 12 -6.42 -13.06 7.76
C TYR A 12 -6.11 -12.52 9.15
N GLN A 13 -4.98 -12.92 9.73
CA GLN A 13 -4.55 -12.41 11.03
C GLN A 13 -4.36 -10.89 11.02
N ALA A 14 -3.81 -10.35 9.94
CA ALA A 14 -3.57 -8.92 9.81
C ALA A 14 -4.87 -8.11 9.59
N LEU A 15 -5.83 -8.66 8.85
CA LEU A 15 -7.17 -8.08 8.70
C LEU A 15 -7.93 -8.09 10.03
N ALA A 16 -7.94 -9.22 10.75
CA ALA A 16 -8.56 -9.32 12.06
C ALA A 16 -7.95 -8.33 13.08
N ALA A 17 -6.63 -8.11 13.03
CA ALA A 17 -5.99 -7.11 13.86
C ALA A 17 -6.44 -5.67 13.51
N LEU A 18 -6.66 -5.39 12.22
CA LEU A 18 -7.18 -4.10 11.76
C LEU A 18 -8.62 -3.88 12.19
N GLU A 19 -9.47 -4.90 12.10
CA GLU A 19 -10.86 -4.88 12.60
C GLU A 19 -10.90 -4.55 14.10
N ALA A 20 -10.12 -5.27 14.92
CA ALA A 20 -10.04 -5.02 16.36
C ALA A 20 -9.55 -3.59 16.70
N ILE A 21 -8.63 -3.04 15.90
CA ILE A 21 -8.19 -1.64 16.03
C ILE A 21 -9.34 -0.68 15.74
N VAL A 22 -10.06 -0.89 14.65
CA VAL A 22 -11.17 -0.03 14.24
C VAL A 22 -12.33 -0.10 15.24
N GLU A 23 -12.61 -1.28 15.82
CA GLU A 23 -13.58 -1.43 16.90
C GLU A 23 -13.20 -0.60 18.14
N GLY A 24 -11.92 -0.60 18.53
CA GLY A 24 -11.41 0.23 19.63
C GLY A 24 -11.36 1.73 19.32
N TYR A 25 -11.32 2.10 18.03
CA TYR A 25 -11.18 3.47 17.55
C TYR A 25 -12.08 3.72 16.34
N SER A 26 -13.39 3.82 16.58
CA SER A 26 -14.42 3.88 15.53
C SER A 26 -14.34 5.11 14.60
N TYR A 27 -13.54 6.12 14.94
CA TYR A 27 -13.24 7.26 14.06
C TYR A 27 -12.20 6.92 12.96
N LEU A 28 -11.54 5.77 13.05
CA LEU A 28 -10.58 5.29 12.06
C LEU A 28 -11.28 4.63 10.87
N GLY A 29 -10.72 4.87 9.69
CA GLY A 29 -11.15 4.29 8.43
C GLY A 29 -9.95 3.97 7.57
N PHE A 30 -9.90 2.76 7.04
CA PHE A 30 -8.76 2.25 6.27
C PHE A 30 -9.19 1.67 4.94
N ARG A 31 -8.44 2.01 3.89
CA ARG A 31 -8.43 1.27 2.62
C ARG A 31 -7.36 0.20 2.70
N VAL A 32 -7.74 -1.03 2.41
CA VAL A 32 -6.86 -2.20 2.43
C VAL A 32 -6.57 -2.67 1.02
N TYR A 33 -5.28 -2.79 0.72
CA TYR A 33 -4.81 -3.19 -0.59
C TYR A 33 -3.99 -4.48 -0.51
N ARG A 34 -4.32 -5.45 -1.36
CA ARG A 34 -3.49 -6.65 -1.59
C ARG A 34 -2.30 -6.30 -2.46
N THR A 35 -1.10 -6.60 -1.98
CA THR A 35 0.15 -6.53 -2.74
C THR A 35 0.65 -7.93 -3.08
N ARG A 36 1.73 -8.05 -3.87
CA ARG A 36 2.31 -9.37 -4.16
C ARG A 36 2.74 -10.16 -2.91
N ASN A 37 3.21 -9.48 -1.85
CA ASN A 37 3.82 -10.14 -0.68
C ASN A 37 3.12 -9.79 0.64
N GLY A 38 1.85 -9.37 0.62
CA GLY A 38 1.11 -9.00 1.84
C GLY A 38 0.12 -7.88 1.59
N LEU A 39 -0.16 -7.10 2.62
CA LEU A 39 -1.15 -6.03 2.60
C LEU A 39 -0.52 -4.64 2.69
N ARG A 40 -1.24 -3.63 2.21
CA ARG A 40 -0.98 -2.20 2.41
C ARG A 40 -2.23 -1.56 2.99
N TYR A 41 -2.04 -0.73 4.00
CA TYR A 41 -3.12 0.01 4.65
C TYR A 41 -2.93 1.50 4.42
N LEU A 42 -3.98 2.20 4.01
CA LEU A 42 -4.04 3.65 4.02
C LEU A 42 -5.18 4.09 4.93
N CYS A 43 -4.86 4.80 6.01
CA CYS A 43 -5.88 5.47 6.81
C CYS A 43 -6.40 6.69 6.06
N THR A 44 -7.72 6.80 5.93
CA THR A 44 -8.37 7.86 5.15
C THR A 44 -9.06 8.90 6.04
N THR A 45 -9.05 8.71 7.35
CA THR A 45 -9.74 9.60 8.31
C THR A 45 -8.80 10.29 9.29
N THR A 46 -7.57 9.81 9.45
CA THR A 46 -6.64 10.32 10.46
C THR A 46 -5.22 10.39 9.91
N ALA A 47 -4.57 11.54 10.10
CA ALA A 47 -3.15 11.70 9.85
C ALA A 47 -2.35 11.06 10.99
N PHE A 48 -1.31 10.32 10.64
CA PHE A 48 -0.37 9.76 11.61
C PHE A 48 0.98 10.47 11.50
N ASP A 49 1.68 10.55 12.63
CA ASP A 49 3.07 10.99 12.67
C ASP A 49 3.98 9.74 12.72
N PRO A 50 4.88 9.54 11.73
CA PRO A 50 5.83 8.43 11.70
C PRO A 50 6.74 8.33 12.93
N VAL A 51 7.05 9.43 13.62
CA VAL A 51 7.94 9.40 14.80
C VAL A 51 7.19 9.18 16.11
N ASN A 52 5.86 9.31 16.10
CA ASN A 52 5.02 9.16 17.27
C ASN A 52 5.00 7.70 17.77
N ARG A 53 5.12 7.52 19.09
CA ARG A 53 5.15 6.19 19.72
C ARG A 53 3.86 5.41 19.54
N GLN A 54 2.70 6.06 19.52
CA GLN A 54 1.42 5.40 19.29
C GLN A 54 1.30 4.91 17.85
N THR A 55 1.74 5.70 16.86
CA THR A 55 1.84 5.25 15.46
C THR A 55 2.71 4.01 15.34
N GLN A 56 3.87 3.99 16.00
CA GLN A 56 4.77 2.83 15.97
C GLN A 56 4.16 1.58 16.60
N ARG A 57 3.41 1.74 17.71
CA ARG A 57 2.64 0.64 18.32
C ARG A 57 1.52 0.15 17.39
N LEU A 58 0.81 1.05 16.74
CA LEU A 58 -0.22 0.71 15.76
C LEU A 58 0.37 -0.11 14.60
N MET A 59 1.48 0.35 14.02
CA MET A 59 2.18 -0.36 12.94
C MET A 59 2.64 -1.76 13.38
N HIS A 60 3.16 -1.89 14.60
CA HIS A 60 3.53 -3.19 15.17
C HIS A 60 2.30 -4.12 15.28
N ASN A 61 1.19 -3.63 15.82
CA ASN A 61 -0.03 -4.42 15.98
C ASN A 61 -0.67 -4.83 14.64
N LEU A 62 -0.42 -4.05 13.58
CA LEU A 62 -0.84 -4.36 12.21
C LEU A 62 0.16 -5.25 11.45
N TYR A 63 1.16 -5.81 12.12
CA TYR A 63 2.19 -6.67 11.52
C TYR A 63 2.95 -6.00 10.38
N VAL A 64 3.13 -4.68 10.46
CA VAL A 64 3.91 -3.94 9.46
C VAL A 64 5.37 -4.43 9.48
N ASP A 65 5.97 -4.54 8.30
CA ASP A 65 7.38 -4.93 8.14
C ASP A 65 8.29 -4.08 9.06
N PRO A 66 9.10 -4.70 9.94
CA PRO A 66 9.93 -3.96 10.90
C PRO A 66 10.97 -3.03 10.26
N LEU A 67 11.50 -3.39 9.09
CA LEU A 67 12.44 -2.54 8.37
C LEU A 67 11.72 -1.31 7.80
N TYR A 68 10.52 -1.49 7.24
CA TYR A 68 9.68 -0.38 6.80
C TYR A 68 9.33 0.57 7.95
N ALA A 69 8.88 0.03 9.10
CA ALA A 69 8.56 0.84 10.27
C ALA A 69 9.77 1.66 10.78
N ARG A 70 10.95 1.03 10.83
CA ARG A 70 12.20 1.69 11.20
C ARG A 70 12.57 2.81 10.23
N LEU A 71 12.48 2.57 8.93
CA LEU A 71 12.76 3.60 7.91
C LEU A 71 11.78 4.76 7.99
N CYS A 72 10.49 4.48 8.20
CA CYS A 72 9.48 5.53 8.33
C CYS A 72 9.78 6.46 9.50
N ARG A 73 10.15 5.89 10.65
CA ARG A 73 10.56 6.65 11.83
C ARG A 73 11.86 7.42 11.59
N PHE A 74 12.87 6.80 11.00
CA PHE A 74 14.18 7.43 10.78
C PHE A 74 14.10 8.61 9.80
N GLN A 75 13.25 8.51 8.79
CA GLN A 75 13.10 9.51 7.73
C GLN A 75 11.90 10.43 7.94
N SER A 76 11.21 10.29 9.08
CA SER A 76 10.00 11.05 9.44
C SER A 76 8.95 11.08 8.31
N THR A 77 8.78 9.98 7.59
CA THR A 77 7.89 9.92 6.42
C THR A 77 7.36 8.51 6.14
N PHE A 78 6.12 8.40 5.67
CA PHE A 78 5.58 7.14 5.13
C PHE A 78 5.88 7.04 3.64
N ARG A 79 6.01 5.81 3.13
CA ARG A 79 6.36 5.57 1.72
C ARG A 79 5.45 4.52 1.11
N ALA A 80 4.79 4.89 0.02
CA ALA A 80 4.09 3.96 -0.85
C ALA A 80 4.89 3.79 -2.14
N ARG A 81 5.10 2.55 -2.57
CA ARG A 81 5.63 2.28 -3.91
C ARG A 81 4.48 2.42 -4.92
N LEU A 82 4.70 3.20 -5.97
CA LEU A 82 3.70 3.50 -7.02
C LEU A 82 3.92 2.73 -8.33
N THR A 83 5.12 2.15 -8.51
CA THR A 83 5.47 1.35 -9.70
C THR A 83 5.91 -0.06 -9.29
N PRO A 84 5.72 -1.07 -10.15
CA PRO A 84 6.20 -2.42 -9.87
C PRO A 84 7.69 -2.46 -9.52
N LYS A 85 8.13 -3.47 -8.77
CA LYS A 85 9.57 -3.71 -8.57
C LYS A 85 10.14 -4.28 -9.88
N PRO A 86 11.21 -3.68 -10.46
CA PRO A 86 11.73 -4.12 -11.76
C PRO A 86 12.06 -5.62 -11.82
N TRP A 87 12.62 -6.17 -10.75
CA TRP A 87 12.98 -7.59 -10.66
C TRP A 87 11.78 -8.55 -10.46
N ARG A 88 10.56 -8.04 -10.35
CA ARG A 88 9.32 -8.86 -10.30
C ARG A 88 8.55 -8.86 -11.62
N VAL A 89 9.04 -8.11 -12.59
CA VAL A 89 8.41 -7.97 -13.90
C VAL A 89 9.28 -8.65 -14.93
N ASP A 90 8.63 -9.39 -15.82
CA ASP A 90 9.26 -9.92 -17.03
C ASP A 90 9.57 -8.78 -18.00
N SER A 91 10.86 -8.54 -18.24
CA SER A 91 11.29 -7.45 -19.11
C SER A 91 10.86 -7.64 -20.56
N ALA A 92 10.57 -8.87 -21.00
CA ALA A 92 10.07 -9.16 -22.34
C ALA A 92 8.60 -8.72 -22.54
N GLN A 93 7.86 -8.52 -21.44
CA GLN A 93 6.45 -8.11 -21.48
C GLN A 93 6.25 -6.59 -21.45
N TYR A 94 7.33 -5.80 -21.30
CA TYR A 94 7.25 -4.37 -21.49
C TYR A 94 7.19 -4.04 -22.98
N THR A 95 6.28 -3.14 -23.34
CA THR A 95 6.36 -2.51 -24.65
C THR A 95 7.67 -1.73 -24.75
N ASN A 96 8.34 -1.74 -25.90
CA ASN A 96 9.51 -0.87 -26.17
C ASN A 96 9.12 0.63 -26.28
N ARG A 97 7.95 1.01 -25.76
CA ARG A 97 7.39 2.36 -25.82
C ARG A 97 7.29 2.86 -24.39
N PHE A 98 8.01 3.94 -24.12
CA PHE A 98 8.07 4.57 -22.81
C PHE A 98 7.52 5.98 -22.89
N VAL A 99 6.87 6.41 -21.80
CA VAL A 99 6.32 7.75 -21.65
C VAL A 99 6.99 8.41 -20.46
N HIS A 100 7.36 9.67 -20.63
CA HIS A 100 7.84 10.49 -19.53
C HIS A 100 6.64 10.93 -18.68
N ASP A 101 6.59 10.43 -17.45
CA ASP A 101 5.57 10.82 -16.50
C ASP A 101 5.92 12.17 -15.84
N ARG A 102 5.06 13.16 -16.03
CA ARG A 102 5.34 14.54 -15.58
C ARG A 102 5.17 14.74 -14.08
N ILE A 103 4.46 13.84 -13.39
CA ILE A 103 4.18 14.00 -11.95
C ILE A 103 5.33 13.41 -11.13
N THR A 104 5.81 12.22 -11.50
CA THR A 104 6.91 11.51 -10.83
C THR A 104 8.27 11.83 -11.44
N GLY A 105 8.32 12.37 -12.66
CA GLY A 105 9.57 12.58 -13.42
C GLY A 105 10.22 11.29 -13.91
N MET A 106 9.51 10.16 -13.82
CA MET A 106 10.02 8.85 -14.21
C MET A 106 9.69 8.54 -15.67
N VAL A 107 10.56 7.80 -16.34
CA VAL A 107 10.25 7.18 -17.64
C VAL A 107 9.59 5.83 -17.37
N LEU A 108 8.31 5.73 -17.69
CA LEU A 108 7.48 4.55 -17.42
C LEU A 108 7.10 3.85 -18.72
N PRO A 109 6.97 2.51 -18.73
CA PRO A 109 6.46 1.80 -19.89
C PRO A 109 5.01 2.23 -20.17
N GLU A 110 4.69 2.46 -21.44
CA GLU A 110 3.35 2.90 -21.88
C GLU A 110 2.27 1.88 -21.48
N ALA A 111 2.60 0.60 -21.56
CA ALA A 111 1.76 -0.48 -21.09
C ALA A 111 2.61 -1.55 -20.38
N ASN A 112 2.06 -2.09 -19.29
CA ASN A 112 2.57 -3.31 -18.68
C ASN A 112 1.38 -4.13 -18.10
N PRO A 113 1.49 -5.46 -18.02
CA PRO A 113 0.42 -6.31 -17.50
C PRO A 113 0.40 -6.39 -15.96
N TYR A 114 1.06 -5.45 -15.27
CA TYR A 114 1.24 -5.50 -13.83
C TYR A 114 0.55 -4.37 -13.08
N THR A 115 0.29 -4.64 -11.80
CA THR A 115 -0.21 -3.72 -10.79
C THR A 115 0.67 -3.84 -9.53
N VAL A 116 0.76 -2.76 -8.76
CA VAL A 116 1.46 -2.79 -7.47
C VAL A 116 0.59 -3.42 -6.39
N CYS A 117 -0.69 -3.06 -6.39
CA CYS A 117 -1.65 -3.52 -5.39
C CYS A 117 -3.08 -3.41 -5.91
N HIS A 118 -3.96 -4.27 -5.41
CA HIS A 118 -5.40 -4.23 -5.65
C HIS A 118 -6.12 -3.73 -4.40
N LEU A 119 -7.09 -2.83 -4.55
CA LEU A 119 -7.98 -2.49 -3.44
C LEU A 119 -8.88 -3.71 -3.19
N ILE A 120 -8.85 -4.26 -1.99
CA ILE A 120 -9.65 -5.44 -1.63
C ILE A 120 -10.75 -5.13 -0.62
N GLU A 121 -10.57 -4.11 0.21
CA GLU A 121 -11.51 -3.85 1.31
C GLU A 121 -11.42 -2.42 1.85
N ILE A 122 -12.50 -1.97 2.50
CA ILE A 122 -12.55 -0.76 3.30
C ILE A 122 -13.04 -1.17 4.69
N ILE A 123 -12.23 -0.93 5.73
CA ILE A 123 -12.53 -1.32 7.11
C ILE A 123 -12.61 -0.06 7.97
N GLY A 124 -13.71 0.06 8.73
CA GLY A 124 -14.02 1.24 9.54
C GLY A 124 -14.78 2.32 8.79
N LEU A 125 -14.59 3.57 9.19
CA LEU A 125 -15.33 4.69 8.61
C LEU A 125 -14.95 4.85 7.11
N PRO A 126 -15.90 4.74 6.16
CA PRO A 126 -15.57 4.70 4.74
C PRO A 126 -15.24 6.08 4.15
N THR A 127 -15.23 7.12 4.99
CA THR A 127 -14.96 8.50 4.58
C THR A 127 -13.49 8.70 4.24
N ILE A 128 -13.24 9.41 3.15
CA ILE A 128 -11.94 9.98 2.85
C ILE A 128 -11.99 11.45 3.22
N ARG A 129 -11.06 11.90 4.07
CA ARG A 129 -10.94 13.32 4.37
C ARG A 129 -10.42 14.10 3.15
N PRO A 130 -10.92 15.32 2.89
CA PRO A 130 -10.56 16.10 1.70
C PRO A 130 -9.05 16.27 1.50
N GLU A 131 -8.26 16.39 2.57
CA GLU A 131 -6.80 16.51 2.44
C GLU A 131 -6.09 15.26 1.91
N PHE A 132 -6.73 14.08 2.01
CA PHE A 132 -6.17 12.80 1.55
C PHE A 132 -6.69 12.40 0.17
N GLU A 133 -7.79 12.99 -0.31
CA GLU A 133 -8.36 12.65 -1.62
C GLU A 133 -7.37 12.76 -2.78
N PRO A 134 -6.54 13.83 -2.90
CA PRO A 134 -5.58 13.93 -3.99
C PRO A 134 -4.50 12.85 -3.90
N LEU A 135 -4.03 12.55 -2.68
CA LEU A 135 -3.01 11.55 -2.42
C LEU A 135 -3.51 10.14 -2.76
N ILE A 136 -4.72 9.79 -2.31
CA ILE A 136 -5.32 8.49 -2.55
C ILE A 136 -5.67 8.32 -4.02
N THR A 137 -6.20 9.36 -4.68
CA THR A 137 -6.49 9.33 -6.12
C THR A 137 -5.22 9.09 -6.94
N LEU A 138 -4.14 9.82 -6.61
CA LEU A 138 -2.84 9.63 -7.25
C LEU A 138 -2.31 8.21 -7.00
N HIS A 139 -2.32 7.76 -5.76
CA HIS A 139 -1.90 6.39 -5.41
C HIS A 139 -2.66 5.33 -6.21
N ASP A 140 -3.99 5.42 -6.22
CA ASP A 140 -4.87 4.43 -6.85
C ASP A 140 -4.69 4.38 -8.37
N ALA A 141 -4.48 5.54 -9.00
CA ALA A 141 -4.20 5.65 -10.43
C ALA A 141 -2.87 4.98 -10.81
N TYR A 142 -1.77 5.30 -10.10
CA TYR A 142 -0.45 4.73 -10.39
C TYR A 142 -0.39 3.23 -10.08
N CYS A 143 -0.94 2.82 -8.94
CA CYS A 143 -0.98 1.42 -8.56
C CYS A 143 -1.97 0.62 -9.41
N ARG A 144 -2.90 1.27 -10.14
CA ARG A 144 -3.94 0.63 -10.97
C ARG A 144 -4.85 -0.29 -10.15
N VAL A 145 -5.26 0.18 -8.98
CA VAL A 145 -5.79 -0.67 -7.90
C VAL A 145 -7.08 -1.41 -8.21
N SER A 146 -7.86 -0.90 -9.18
CA SER A 146 -9.13 -1.51 -9.59
C SER A 146 -8.98 -2.53 -10.73
N ARG A 147 -7.78 -2.71 -11.30
CA ARG A 147 -7.55 -3.60 -12.45
C ARG A 147 -7.19 -5.02 -12.00
N LEU A 148 -8.16 -5.70 -11.39
CA LEU A 148 -7.98 -7.02 -10.75
C LEU A 148 -7.44 -8.13 -11.67
N GLY A 149 -7.54 -7.97 -12.99
CA GLY A 149 -7.00 -8.91 -13.98
C GLY A 149 -5.48 -8.77 -14.24
N LEU A 150 -4.81 -7.79 -13.63
CA LEU A 150 -3.36 -7.60 -13.77
C LEU A 150 -2.59 -8.38 -12.72
N ALA A 151 -1.38 -8.81 -13.07
CA ALA A 151 -0.52 -9.53 -12.14
C ALA A 151 0.10 -8.59 -11.10
N LEU A 152 0.16 -9.01 -9.83
CA LEU A 152 0.81 -8.25 -8.77
C LEU A 152 2.35 -8.32 -8.90
N ALA A 153 3.01 -7.16 -8.96
CA ALA A 153 4.47 -7.03 -8.98
C ALA A 153 4.98 -5.88 -8.10
#